data_AF-A0A962ZA11-F1
#
_entry.id   AF-A0A962ZA11-F1
#
_cell.length_a   1.000
_cell.length_b   1.000
_cell.length_c   1.000
_cell.angle_alpha   90.00
_cell.angle_beta   90.00
_cell.angle_gamma   90.00
#
_symmetry.space_group_name_H-M   'P 1'
#
loop_
_entity.id
_entity.type
_entity.pdbx_description
1 polymer ?
#
loop_
_entity_poly.entity_id
_entity_poly.type
_entity_poly.pdbx_seq_one_letter_code
_entity_poly.pdbx_strand_id
1 'polypeptide(L)'
;MSVSESISTKYAPLYRRSLDDPESFWAEVAGELAWIEPFTKVLDTDRQTWYRWFLGGKLNTCYNCVDRHVEAGHGDRLAIIHDSPVTSSHSRITYGELQDLVSRFAGALRARGVEKGDRVIIY
;
A
#
# COMPACT_ATOMS: atom_id res chain seq x y z
N MET A 1 -28.31 7.79 -14.51
CA MET A 1 -27.90 6.71 -13.59
C MET A 1 -27.23 7.33 -12.40
N SER A 2 -27.80 7.15 -11.21
CA SER A 2 -27.18 7.62 -9.96
C SER A 2 -25.99 6.72 -9.60
N VAL A 3 -25.02 7.27 -8.87
CA VAL A 3 -23.82 6.54 -8.39
C VAL A 3 -24.19 5.29 -7.57
N SER A 4 -25.35 5.29 -6.90
CA SER A 4 -25.84 4.13 -6.15
C SER A 4 -26.23 2.93 -7.03
N GLU A 5 -26.73 3.20 -8.23
CA GLU A 5 -27.22 2.19 -9.17
C GLU A 5 -26.05 1.48 -9.90
N SER A 6 -24.95 2.21 -10.12
CA SER A 6 -23.74 1.66 -10.78
C SER A 6 -22.89 0.79 -9.85
N ILE A 7 -22.84 1.10 -8.55
CA ILE A 7 -22.12 0.31 -7.53
C ILE A 7 -22.79 -1.06 -7.36
N SER A 8 -24.12 -1.09 -7.25
CA SER A 8 -24.90 -2.33 -7.12
C SER A 8 -24.69 -3.29 -8.29
N THR A 9 -24.65 -2.75 -9.52
CA THR A 9 -24.52 -3.54 -10.76
C THR A 9 -23.12 -4.16 -10.92
N LYS A 10 -22.06 -3.52 -10.40
CA LYS A 10 -20.68 -4.05 -10.49
C LYS A 10 -20.25 -4.89 -9.29
N TYR A 11 -20.83 -4.65 -8.11
CA TYR A 11 -20.44 -5.32 -6.88
C TYR A 11 -20.73 -6.83 -6.93
N ALA A 12 -21.97 -7.23 -7.25
CA ALA A 12 -22.37 -8.64 -7.16
C ALA A 12 -21.54 -9.57 -8.07
N PRO A 13 -21.20 -9.19 -9.32
CA PRO A 13 -20.31 -9.98 -10.16
C PRO A 13 -18.87 -10.07 -9.63
N LEU A 14 -18.30 -8.97 -9.10
CA LEU A 14 -16.94 -8.96 -8.55
C LEU A 14 -16.84 -9.82 -7.29
N TYR A 15 -17.81 -9.69 -6.39
CA TYR A 15 -17.90 -10.52 -5.19
C TYR A 15 -18.05 -12.00 -5.53
N ARG A 16 -18.87 -12.33 -6.53
CA ARG A 16 -18.99 -13.71 -6.99
C ARG A 16 -17.68 -14.25 -7.55
N ARG A 17 -16.97 -13.45 -8.36
CA ARG A 17 -15.67 -13.84 -8.93
C ARG A 17 -14.62 -14.07 -7.85
N SER A 18 -14.60 -13.28 -6.78
CA SER A 18 -13.63 -13.47 -5.69
C SER A 18 -13.84 -14.77 -4.89
N LEU A 19 -15.04 -15.36 -4.96
CA LEU A 19 -15.36 -16.67 -4.37
C LEU A 19 -15.18 -17.83 -5.34
N ASP A 20 -15.64 -17.66 -6.59
CA ASP A 20 -15.66 -18.72 -7.60
C ASP A 20 -14.26 -18.94 -8.22
N ASP A 21 -13.41 -17.90 -8.28
CA ASP A 21 -12.05 -17.94 -8.83
C ASP A 21 -11.09 -17.04 -8.00
N PRO A 22 -10.81 -17.42 -6.74
CA PRO A 22 -10.04 -16.59 -5.82
C PRO A 22 -8.58 -16.40 -6.25
N GLU A 23 -7.94 -17.43 -6.81
CA GLU A 23 -6.52 -17.35 -7.21
C GLU A 23 -6.33 -16.28 -8.29
N SER A 24 -7.11 -16.34 -9.38
CA SER A 24 -6.98 -15.36 -10.47
C SER A 24 -7.47 -13.97 -10.06
N PHE A 25 -8.56 -13.90 -9.28
CA PHE A 25 -9.09 -12.64 -8.78
C PHE A 25 -8.05 -11.90 -7.93
N TRP A 26 -7.46 -12.57 -6.93
CA TRP A 26 -6.48 -11.95 -6.06
C TRP A 26 -5.13 -11.72 -6.73
N ALA A 27 -4.76 -12.54 -7.73
CA ALA A 27 -3.59 -12.26 -8.57
C ALA A 27 -3.74 -10.94 -9.32
N GLU A 28 -4.90 -10.69 -9.92
CA GLU A 28 -5.20 -9.46 -10.67
C GLU A 28 -5.13 -8.22 -9.75
N VAL A 29 -5.84 -8.28 -8.62
CA VAL A 29 -5.87 -7.18 -7.64
C VAL A 29 -4.47 -6.90 -7.08
N ALA A 30 -3.72 -7.95 -6.72
CA ALA A 30 -2.36 -7.78 -6.22
C ALA A 30 -1.39 -7.28 -7.31
N GLY A 31 -1.69 -7.53 -8.59
CA GLY A 31 -0.94 -7.01 -9.73
C GLY A 31 -0.99 -5.49 -9.88
N GLU A 32 -1.93 -4.81 -9.23
CA GLU A 32 -1.98 -3.34 -9.19
C GLU A 32 -0.88 -2.72 -8.30
N LEU A 33 -0.20 -3.53 -7.49
CA LEU A 33 0.96 -3.10 -6.70
C LEU A 33 2.23 -3.18 -7.54
N ALA A 34 3.16 -2.28 -7.24
CA ALA A 34 4.52 -2.36 -7.77
C ALA A 34 5.32 -3.40 -6.97
N TRP A 35 5.64 -4.50 -7.64
CA TRP A 35 6.48 -5.58 -7.12
C TRP A 35 7.92 -5.41 -7.57
N ILE A 36 8.87 -5.64 -6.67
CA ILE A 36 10.29 -5.78 -7.00
C ILE A 36 10.54 -7.16 -7.60
N GLU A 37 9.97 -8.19 -6.98
CA GLU A 37 9.92 -9.56 -7.48
C GLU A 37 8.46 -10.02 -7.43
N PRO A 38 7.86 -10.47 -8.55
CA PRO A 38 6.48 -10.92 -8.56
C PRO A 38 6.31 -12.20 -7.73
N PHE A 39 5.14 -12.38 -7.13
CA PHE A 39 4.81 -13.61 -6.42
C PHE A 39 4.62 -14.79 -7.38
N THR A 40 4.84 -16.01 -6.87
CA THR A 40 4.69 -17.26 -7.65
C THR A 40 3.45 -18.06 -7.26
N LYS A 41 2.84 -17.79 -6.09
CA LYS A 41 1.62 -18.43 -5.59
C LYS A 41 0.80 -17.40 -4.82
N VAL A 42 -0.50 -17.26 -5.10
CA VAL A 42 -1.33 -16.23 -4.47
C VAL A 42 -1.70 -16.64 -3.06
N LEU A 43 -2.20 -17.86 -2.87
CA LEU A 43 -2.50 -18.40 -1.55
C LEU A 43 -1.83 -19.77 -1.37
N ASP A 44 -0.95 -19.83 -0.39
CA ASP A 44 -0.35 -21.07 0.06
C ASP A 44 -1.08 -21.62 1.29
N THR A 45 -1.70 -22.79 1.11
CA THR A 45 -2.47 -23.52 2.14
C THR A 45 -1.79 -24.79 2.62
N ASP A 46 -0.56 -25.08 2.14
CA ASP A 46 0.16 -26.34 2.42
C ASP A 46 0.38 -26.56 3.92
N ARG A 47 0.34 -25.48 4.70
CA ARG A 47 0.33 -25.49 6.16
C ARG A 47 -1.05 -25.05 6.65
N GLN A 48 -1.91 -26.02 7.01
CA GLN A 48 -3.33 -25.80 7.37
C GLN A 48 -3.60 -24.76 8.47
N THR A 49 -2.59 -24.41 9.28
CA THR A 49 -2.65 -23.37 10.34
C THR A 49 -1.92 -22.07 10.00
N TRP A 50 -1.19 -22.02 8.88
CA TRP A 50 -0.34 -20.90 8.47
C TRP A 50 -0.52 -20.59 6.99
N TYR A 51 -1.60 -19.88 6.67
CA TYR A 51 -1.82 -19.32 5.34
C TYR A 51 -0.75 -18.29 5.00
N ARG A 52 -0.17 -18.39 3.80
CA ARG A 52 0.77 -17.39 3.29
C ARG A 52 0.23 -16.81 1.99
N TRP A 53 0.12 -15.50 1.93
CA TRP A 53 -0.31 -14.79 0.73
C TRP A 53 0.87 -14.28 -0.07
N PHE A 54 0.76 -14.33 -1.40
CA PHE A 54 1.73 -13.81 -2.37
C PHE A 54 3.14 -14.36 -2.14
N LEU A 55 3.24 -15.68 -2.00
CA LEU A 55 4.50 -16.37 -1.72
C LEU A 55 5.53 -16.10 -2.83
N GLY A 56 6.76 -15.83 -2.42
CA GLY A 56 7.86 -15.45 -3.32
C GLY A 56 7.85 -13.98 -3.74
N GLY A 57 6.75 -13.26 -3.49
CA GLY A 57 6.63 -11.84 -3.82
C GLY A 57 7.49 -10.97 -2.92
N LYS A 58 8.13 -9.96 -3.51
CA LYS A 58 8.90 -8.94 -2.80
C LYS A 58 8.44 -7.57 -3.23
N LEU A 59 8.10 -6.74 -2.27
CA LEU A 59 7.74 -5.34 -2.47
C LEU A 59 8.29 -4.47 -1.35
N ASN A 60 8.20 -3.17 -1.55
CA ASN A 60 8.39 -2.18 -0.50
C ASN A 60 7.08 -1.38 -0.34
N THR A 61 6.56 -1.34 0.89
CA THR A 61 5.30 -0.64 1.19
C THR A 61 5.44 0.87 0.99
N CYS A 62 6.54 1.48 1.45
CA CYS A 62 6.80 2.91 1.26
C CYS A 62 6.82 3.26 -0.23
N TYR A 63 7.48 2.44 -1.06
CA TYR A 63 7.51 2.65 -2.51
C TYR A 63 6.10 2.70 -3.12
N ASN A 64 5.22 1.78 -2.72
CA ASN A 64 3.84 1.75 -3.21
C ASN A 64 2.98 2.90 -2.65
N CYS A 65 3.30 3.42 -1.47
CA CYS A 65 2.53 4.49 -0.83
C CYS A 65 3.04 5.91 -1.13
N VAL A 66 4.29 6.07 -1.55
CA VAL A 66 4.95 7.37 -1.71
C VAL A 66 5.66 7.47 -3.05
N ASP A 67 6.74 6.71 -3.23
CA ASP A 67 7.70 6.90 -4.33
C ASP A 67 7.06 6.74 -5.71
N ARG A 68 6.27 5.67 -5.92
CA ARG A 68 5.62 5.43 -7.23
C ARG A 68 4.71 6.57 -7.68
N HIS A 69 4.16 7.34 -6.74
CA HIS A 69 3.30 8.48 -7.07
C HIS A 69 4.13 9.69 -7.51
N VAL A 70 5.28 9.92 -6.87
CA VAL A 70 6.23 10.96 -7.31
C VAL A 70 6.78 10.62 -8.70
N GLU A 71 7.21 9.37 -8.91
CA GLU A 71 7.74 8.88 -10.20
C GLU A 71 6.71 8.97 -11.33
N ALA A 72 5.42 8.78 -11.03
CA ALA A 72 4.32 8.97 -11.97
C ALA A 72 4.01 10.46 -12.29
N GLY A 73 4.82 11.40 -11.80
CA GLY A 73 4.63 12.84 -12.03
C GLY A 73 3.60 13.49 -11.11
N HIS A 74 3.21 12.83 -10.02
CA HIS A 74 2.27 13.38 -9.03
C HIS A 74 2.96 13.95 -7.79
N GLY A 75 4.21 14.39 -7.91
CA GLY A 75 4.99 14.96 -6.81
C GLY A 75 4.30 16.13 -6.12
N ASP A 76 3.71 17.06 -6.88
CA ASP A 76 3.02 18.26 -6.34
C ASP A 76 1.61 17.97 -5.82
N ARG A 77 1.10 16.74 -5.99
CA ARG A 77 -0.23 16.37 -5.48
C ARG A 77 -0.16 16.27 -3.95
N LEU A 78 -1.17 16.79 -3.25
CA LEU A 78 -1.29 16.64 -1.81
C LEU A 78 -1.41 15.16 -1.42
N ALA A 79 -0.53 14.71 -0.51
CA ALA A 79 -0.54 13.38 0.07
C ALA A 79 -1.20 13.39 1.46
N ILE A 80 -0.86 14.38 2.29
CA ILE A 80 -1.38 14.53 3.66
C ILE A 80 -1.96 15.93 3.84
N ILE A 81 -3.16 15.98 4.42
CA ILE A 81 -3.75 17.20 4.96
C ILE A 81 -3.95 16.93 6.45
N HIS A 82 -3.16 17.60 7.28
CA HIS A 82 -3.31 17.56 8.72
C HIS A 82 -4.03 18.83 9.17
N ASP A 83 -5.17 18.63 9.81
CA ASP A 83 -6.05 19.64 10.36
C ASP A 83 -6.25 19.33 11.84
N SER A 84 -5.71 20.19 12.70
CA SER A 84 -5.83 20.06 14.14
C SER A 84 -6.64 21.24 14.68
N PRO A 85 -7.91 21.02 15.07
CA PRO A 85 -8.76 22.08 15.62
C PRO A 85 -8.25 22.54 17.00
N VAL A 86 -7.65 21.64 17.77
CA VAL A 86 -7.12 21.92 19.11
C VAL A 86 -5.99 22.95 19.05
N THR A 87 -5.11 22.85 18.06
CA THR A 87 -4.00 23.78 17.83
C THR A 87 -4.33 24.85 16.79
N SER A 88 -5.54 24.84 16.22
CA SER A 88 -5.97 25.68 15.10
C SER A 88 -4.97 25.69 13.93
N SER A 89 -4.25 24.58 13.73
CA SER A 89 -3.14 24.48 12.78
C SER A 89 -3.51 23.59 11.60
N HIS A 90 -3.18 24.06 10.40
CA HIS A 90 -3.37 23.31 9.17
C HIS A 90 -2.02 23.16 8.47
N SER A 91 -1.69 21.95 8.07
CA SER A 91 -0.50 21.66 7.28
C SER A 91 -0.86 20.74 6.12
N ARG A 92 -0.25 21.00 4.97
CA ARG A 92 -0.42 20.23 3.74
C ARG A 92 0.94 19.75 3.31
N ILE A 93 1.04 18.48 2.95
CA ILE A 93 2.29 17.85 2.52
C ILE A 93 2.00 17.19 1.17
N THR A 94 2.77 17.56 0.17
CA THR A 94 2.75 16.95 -1.17
C THR A 94 3.44 15.58 -1.17
N TYR A 95 3.24 14.77 -2.20
CA TYR A 95 3.97 13.49 -2.33
C TYR A 95 5.49 13.69 -2.39
N GLY A 96 5.98 14.75 -3.06
CA GLY A 96 7.40 15.07 -3.12
C GLY A 96 7.99 15.45 -1.76
N GLU A 97 7.29 16.30 -1.00
CA GLU A 97 7.70 16.65 0.36
C GLU A 97 7.65 15.44 1.30
N LEU A 98 6.62 14.60 1.17
CA LEU A 98 6.50 13.37 1.95
C LEU A 98 7.66 12.41 1.67
N GLN A 99 8.08 12.26 0.42
CA GLN A 99 9.22 11.44 0.03
C GLN A 99 10.53 11.93 0.67
N ASP A 100 10.81 13.24 0.64
CA ASP A 100 11.99 13.81 1.29
C ASP A 100 11.96 13.61 2.82
N LEU A 101 10.82 13.88 3.46
CA LEU A 101 10.66 13.70 4.92
C LEU A 101 10.86 12.24 5.34
N VAL A 102 10.22 11.29 4.65
CA VAL A 102 10.32 9.86 4.97
C VAL A 102 11.72 9.32 4.70
N SER A 103 12.36 9.70 3.60
CA SER A 103 13.72 9.26 3.27
C SER A 103 14.75 9.77 4.28
N ARG A 104 14.63 11.03 4.73
CA ARG A 104 15.46 11.59 5.81
C ARG A 104 15.27 10.84 7.13
N PHE A 105 14.03 10.56 7.51
CA PHE A 105 13.74 9.80 8.72
C PHE A 105 14.30 8.37 8.66
N ALA A 106 14.14 7.68 7.52
CA ALA A 106 14.73 6.36 7.30
C ALA A 106 16.26 6.39 7.37
N GLY A 107 16.90 7.43 6.82
CA GLY A 107 18.34 7.65 6.94
C GLY A 107 18.79 7.84 8.39
N ALA A 108 18.04 8.61 9.19
CA ALA A 108 18.32 8.80 10.61
C ALA A 108 18.18 7.49 11.41
N LEU A 109 17.16 6.68 11.13
CA LEU A 109 17.00 5.35 11.75
C LEU A 109 18.19 4.43 11.41
N ARG A 110 18.59 4.40 10.14
CA ARG A 110 19.77 3.62 9.69
C ARG A 110 21.04 4.09 10.39
N ALA A 111 21.25 5.40 10.53
CA ALA A 111 22.41 5.95 11.24
C ALA A 111 22.44 5.58 12.74
N ARG A 112 21.29 5.16 13.31
CA ARG A 112 21.17 4.62 14.66
C ARG A 112 21.21 3.09 14.71
N GLY A 113 21.55 2.44 13.60
CA GLY A 113 21.75 0.99 13.53
C GLY A 113 20.49 0.16 13.34
N VAL A 114 19.36 0.78 12.96
CA VAL A 114 18.13 0.02 12.65
C VAL A 114 18.31 -0.74 11.34
N GLU A 115 18.07 -2.05 11.38
CA GLU A 115 18.16 -2.96 10.23
C GLU A 115 16.82 -3.62 9.90
N LYS A 116 16.78 -4.34 8.77
CA LYS A 116 15.59 -5.08 8.35
C LYS A 116 15.29 -6.18 9.36
N GLY A 117 14.10 -6.14 9.96
CA GLY A 117 13.64 -7.10 10.96
C GLY A 117 13.68 -6.56 12.40
N ASP A 118 14.29 -5.39 12.60
CA ASP A 118 14.23 -4.70 13.88
C ASP A 118 12.86 -4.07 14.12
N ARG A 119 12.55 -3.87 15.40
CA ARG A 119 11.30 -3.24 15.84
C ARG A 119 11.61 -1.83 16.31
N VAL A 120 10.82 -0.86 15.83
CA VAL A 120 10.85 0.53 16.27
C VAL A 120 9.46 0.90 16.78
N ILE A 121 9.37 1.31 18.04
CA ILE A 121 8.10 1.69 18.67
C ILE A 121 7.83 3.17 18.37
N ILE A 122 6.61 3.47 17.93
CA ILE A 122 6.07 4.83 17.81
C ILE A 122 5.03 4.97 18.92
N TYR A 123 5.15 6.01 19.75
CA TYR A 123 4.27 6.27 20.89
C TYR A 123 3.28 7.38 20.56
#